data_AF-A0A7J7HTA3-F1
#
_entry.id   AF-A0A7J7HTA3-F1
#
_cell.length_a   1.000
_cell.length_b   1.000
_cell.length_c   1.000
_cell.angle_alpha   90.00
_cell.angle_beta   90.00
_cell.angle_gamma   90.00
#
_symmetry.space_group_name_H-M   'P 1'
#
loop_
_entity.id
_entity.type
_entity.pdbx_description
1 polymer ?
#
loop_
_entity_poly.entity_id
_entity_poly.type
_entity_poly.pdbx_seq_one_letter_code
_entity_poly.pdbx_strand_id
1 'polypeptide(L)'
;MTTILSQDEEHFANLAVDAVMRLQGSTNLEAIKIIKKLGGSLKDSFLDEGFILDKKIGIGPKHIENAKILVANTAMDADKVKIYGARVRVDSMSRVAEIEGAKKEKMREKVQKIIALGINCFVNRQLIYNFPEELFADAGILVIEHADFDGIEHLALVTGGEIASTFASSLRKF
;
A
#
# COMPACT_ATOMS: atom_id res chain seq x y z
N MET A 1 4.53 40.83 -2.59
CA MET A 1 4.49 39.57 -3.37
C MET A 1 3.10 38.99 -3.19
N THR A 2 2.26 39.06 -4.21
CA THR A 2 0.89 38.53 -4.13
C THR A 2 0.96 37.06 -4.53
N THR A 3 0.94 36.16 -3.55
CA THR A 3 0.90 34.72 -3.78
C THR A 3 -0.42 34.39 -4.48
N ILE A 4 -0.44 33.41 -5.39
CA ILE A 4 -1.65 33.02 -6.15
C ILE A 4 -2.83 32.65 -5.21
N LEU A 5 -2.53 32.28 -3.97
CA LEU A 5 -3.47 31.98 -2.90
C LEU A 5 -4.24 33.19 -2.34
N SER A 6 -3.85 34.42 -2.67
CA SER A 6 -4.43 35.63 -2.05
C SER A 6 -5.92 35.83 -2.36
N GLN A 7 -6.45 35.18 -3.41
CA GLN A 7 -7.89 35.22 -3.73
C GLN A 7 -8.72 34.24 -2.90
N ASP A 8 -8.11 33.17 -2.40
CA ASP A 8 -8.75 32.10 -1.64
C ASP A 8 -8.07 31.92 -0.26
N GLU A 9 -7.50 32.99 0.27
CA GLU A 9 -6.65 32.97 1.47
C GLU A 9 -7.40 32.43 2.69
N GLU A 10 -8.65 32.85 2.88
CA GLU A 10 -9.49 32.40 4.00
C GLU A 10 -9.77 30.89 3.94
N HIS A 11 -9.96 30.34 2.74
CA HIS A 11 -10.19 28.90 2.54
C HIS A 11 -8.97 28.09 2.97
N PHE A 12 -7.79 28.44 2.46
CA PHE A 12 -6.55 27.76 2.82
C PHE A 12 -6.11 28.02 4.26
N ALA A 13 -6.44 29.18 4.84
CA ALA A 13 -6.19 29.48 6.25
C ALA A 13 -6.98 28.52 7.15
N ASN A 14 -8.28 28.33 6.87
CA ASN A 14 -9.11 27.37 7.62
C ASN A 14 -8.58 25.94 7.49
N LEU A 15 -8.25 25.49 6.28
CA LEU A 15 -7.66 24.16 6.06
C LEU A 15 -6.35 23.97 6.83
N ALA A 16 -5.48 24.99 6.87
CA ALA A 16 -4.21 24.92 7.58
C ALA A 16 -4.42 24.86 9.10
N VAL A 17 -5.32 25.67 9.65
CA VAL A 17 -5.65 25.66 11.07
C VAL A 17 -6.24 24.32 11.48
N ASP A 18 -7.19 23.79 10.71
CA ASP A 18 -7.83 22.51 11.00
C ASP A 18 -6.82 21.35 10.95
N ALA A 19 -5.91 21.34 9.96
CA ALA A 19 -4.87 20.32 9.86
C ALA A 19 -3.92 20.35 11.05
N VAL A 20 -3.51 21.53 11.52
CA VAL A 20 -2.62 21.68 12.68
C VAL A 20 -3.33 21.31 13.98
N MET A 21 -4.59 21.68 14.14
CA MET A 21 -5.39 21.33 15.33
C MET A 21 -5.54 19.81 15.48
N ARG A 22 -5.60 19.06 14.35
CA ARG A 22 -5.66 17.59 14.34
C ARG A 22 -4.37 16.92 14.80
N LEU A 23 -3.23 17.60 14.79
CA LEU A 23 -1.98 17.06 15.32
C LEU A 23 -1.96 16.97 16.85
N GLN A 24 -2.96 17.54 17.56
CA GLN A 24 -3.11 17.46 19.02
C GLN A 24 -1.84 17.84 19.80
N GLY A 25 -1.11 18.85 19.32
CA GLY A 25 0.13 19.33 19.95
C GLY A 25 1.40 18.63 19.49
N SER A 26 1.32 17.63 18.60
CA SER A 26 2.48 17.13 17.88
C SER A 26 3.01 18.21 16.94
N THR A 27 4.31 18.45 16.97
CA THR A 27 4.99 19.37 16.04
C THR A 27 5.45 18.68 14.77
N ASN A 28 5.09 17.41 14.57
CA ASN A 28 5.50 16.66 13.39
C ASN A 28 4.63 17.03 12.17
N LEU A 29 5.17 17.92 11.33
CA LEU A 29 4.54 18.33 10.08
C LEU A 29 4.51 17.21 9.02
N GLU A 30 5.32 16.16 9.16
CA GLU A 30 5.32 15.02 8.22
C GLU A 30 3.96 14.31 8.24
N ALA A 31 3.24 14.34 9.36
CA ALA A 31 1.88 13.79 9.44
C ALA A 31 0.86 14.52 8.55
N ILE A 32 1.15 15.76 8.11
CA ILE A 32 0.30 16.51 7.17
C ILE A 32 0.81 16.31 5.75
N LYS A 33 0.14 15.42 5.00
CA LYS A 33 0.48 15.16 3.60
C LYS A 33 -0.27 16.11 2.65
N ILE A 34 0.48 16.94 1.93
CA ILE A 34 -0.07 17.80 0.87
C ILE A 34 -0.01 17.07 -0.47
N ILE A 35 -1.17 16.78 -1.06
CA ILE A 35 -1.29 16.14 -2.37
C ILE A 35 -1.77 17.18 -3.37
N LYS A 36 -0.99 17.40 -4.44
CA LYS A 36 -1.37 18.31 -5.53
C LYS A 36 -1.86 17.51 -6.71
N LYS A 37 -3.12 17.68 -7.08
CA LYS A 37 -3.71 17.13 -8.30
C LYS A 37 -4.00 18.25 -9.28
N LEU A 38 -3.67 18.01 -10.55
CA LEU A 38 -4.01 18.94 -11.63
C LEU A 38 -5.49 18.77 -11.99
N GLY A 39 -6.17 19.89 -12.20
CA GLY A 39 -7.60 19.94 -12.52
C GLY A 39 -8.43 20.58 -11.41
N GLY A 40 -9.60 21.13 -11.77
CA GLY A 40 -10.46 21.87 -10.85
C GLY A 40 -10.00 23.30 -10.56
N SER A 41 -10.64 23.91 -9.57
CA SER A 41 -10.32 25.23 -9.03
C SER A 41 -9.60 25.12 -7.68
N LEU A 42 -8.93 26.19 -7.24
CA LEU A 42 -8.29 26.22 -5.92
C LEU A 42 -9.28 25.99 -4.77
N LYS A 43 -10.54 26.41 -4.93
CA LYS A 43 -11.63 26.21 -3.97
C LYS A 43 -12.05 24.75 -3.81
N ASP A 44 -11.73 23.89 -4.77
CA ASP A 44 -12.01 22.45 -4.68
C ASP A 44 -10.99 21.72 -3.79
N SER A 45 -9.98 22.43 -3.26
CA SER A 45 -9.03 21.88 -2.28
C SER A 45 -9.76 21.58 -0.97
N PHE A 46 -9.48 20.42 -0.37
CA PHE A 46 -10.10 20.01 0.88
C PHE A 46 -9.10 19.30 1.80
N LEU A 47 -9.46 19.22 3.08
CA LEU A 47 -8.75 18.46 4.09
C LEU A 47 -9.60 17.23 4.45
N ASP A 48 -9.06 16.04 4.18
CA ASP A 48 -9.76 14.78 4.45
C ASP A 48 -9.66 14.41 5.94
N GLU A 49 -10.71 13.81 6.50
CA GLU A 49 -10.77 13.28 7.86
C GLU A 49 -10.12 11.89 7.95
N GLY A 50 -8.85 11.82 7.59
CA GLY A 50 -8.10 10.57 7.57
C GLY A 50 -6.78 10.70 6.82
N PHE A 51 -6.50 9.70 5.99
CA PHE A 51 -5.29 9.63 5.20
C PHE A 51 -5.61 9.27 3.75
N ILE A 52 -5.18 10.14 2.83
CA ILE A 52 -5.28 9.88 1.39
C ILE A 52 -3.98 9.25 0.90
N LEU A 53 -4.10 8.05 0.36
CA LEU A 53 -3.04 7.40 -0.41
C LEU A 53 -3.35 7.53 -1.92
N ASP A 54 -2.57 8.37 -2.61
CA ASP A 54 -2.69 8.58 -4.05
C ASP A 54 -2.10 7.40 -4.85
N LYS A 55 -2.81 6.27 -4.82
CA LYS A 55 -2.49 5.06 -5.59
C LYS A 55 -3.73 4.52 -6.26
N LYS A 56 -3.52 3.81 -7.36
CA LYS A 56 -4.59 3.08 -8.04
C LYS A 56 -4.87 1.81 -7.24
N ILE A 57 -6.14 1.54 -7.03
CA ILE A 57 -6.59 0.26 -6.48
C ILE A 57 -6.48 -0.77 -7.61
N GLY A 58 -5.96 -1.95 -7.26
CA GLY A 58 -5.85 -3.08 -8.16
C GLY A 58 -7.19 -3.70 -8.54
N ILE A 59 -7.13 -4.94 -9.01
CA ILE A 59 -8.30 -5.79 -9.26
C ILE A 59 -8.90 -6.17 -7.90
N GLY A 60 -10.13 -5.75 -7.61
CA GLY A 60 -10.77 -6.06 -6.33
C GLY A 60 -11.91 -5.11 -5.93
N PRO A 61 -12.36 -5.19 -4.66
CA PRO A 61 -13.41 -4.30 -4.15
C PRO A 61 -12.91 -2.86 -4.12
N LYS A 62 -13.77 -1.92 -4.57
CA LYS A 62 -13.47 -0.48 -4.55
C LYS A 62 -13.77 0.19 -3.22
N HIS A 63 -14.49 -0.50 -2.34
CA HIS A 63 -14.92 -0.01 -1.05
C HIS A 63 -14.90 -1.14 -0.04
N ILE A 64 -14.44 -0.85 1.17
CA ILE A 64 -14.37 -1.78 2.29
C ILE A 64 -14.86 -1.06 3.54
N GLU A 65 -15.77 -1.70 4.27
CA GLU A 65 -16.16 -1.31 5.61
C GLU A 65 -15.36 -2.11 6.65
N ASN A 66 -15.03 -1.49 7.80
CA ASN A 66 -14.28 -2.12 8.89
C ASN A 66 -12.96 -2.75 8.40
N ALA A 67 -12.13 -1.93 7.76
CA ALA A 67 -10.90 -2.38 7.13
C ALA A 67 -9.88 -2.92 8.15
N LYS A 68 -9.48 -4.19 7.99
CA LYS A 68 -8.34 -4.82 8.63
C LYS A 68 -7.18 -4.77 7.66
N ILE A 69 -6.31 -3.79 7.89
CA ILE A 69 -5.23 -3.42 6.96
C ILE A 69 -3.95 -4.15 7.39
N LEU A 70 -3.33 -4.86 6.45
CA LEU A 70 -1.96 -5.33 6.58
C LEU A 70 -1.05 -4.46 5.71
N VAL A 71 -0.10 -3.81 6.36
CA VAL A 71 0.96 -3.06 5.68
C VAL A 71 2.22 -3.91 5.65
N ALA A 72 2.78 -4.15 4.47
CA ALA A 72 3.96 -4.99 4.31
C ALA A 72 5.01 -4.39 3.37
N ASN A 73 6.24 -4.86 3.52
CA ASN A 73 7.33 -4.60 2.58
C ASN A 73 7.92 -5.92 2.11
N THR A 74 7.15 -6.69 1.35
CA THR A 74 7.57 -8.02 0.91
C THR A 74 7.44 -8.21 -0.59
N ALA A 75 8.44 -8.86 -1.19
CA ALA A 75 8.41 -9.25 -2.60
C ALA A 75 7.27 -10.23 -2.88
N MET A 76 6.37 -9.84 -3.78
CA MET A 76 5.33 -10.71 -4.35
C MET A 76 5.68 -11.09 -5.80
N ASP A 77 6.97 -11.09 -6.11
CA ASP A 77 7.51 -11.66 -7.34
C ASP A 77 7.95 -13.10 -7.08
N ALA A 78 7.78 -13.96 -8.07
CA ALA A 78 8.18 -15.35 -8.06
C ALA A 78 9.70 -15.43 -8.11
N ASP A 79 10.37 -15.10 -6.98
CA ASP A 79 11.81 -15.06 -6.75
C ASP A 79 12.55 -15.24 -8.08
N LYS A 80 12.82 -14.14 -8.80
CA LYS A 80 13.98 -14.13 -9.68
C LYS A 80 15.13 -14.41 -8.74
N VAL A 81 15.42 -15.70 -8.55
CA VAL A 81 16.50 -16.15 -7.69
C VAL A 81 17.70 -15.44 -8.28
N LYS A 82 18.20 -14.42 -7.59
CA LYS A 82 19.48 -13.79 -7.90
C LYS A 82 20.51 -14.82 -7.49
N ILE A 83 20.59 -15.91 -8.25
CA ILE A 83 21.70 -16.83 -8.13
C ILE A 83 22.86 -16.11 -8.77
N TYR A 84 23.51 -15.23 -8.01
CA TYR A 84 24.84 -14.76 -8.34
C TYR A 84 25.71 -16.02 -8.47
N GLY A 85 25.98 -16.45 -9.71
CA GLY A 85 26.95 -17.49 -10.02
C GLY A 85 26.42 -18.88 -10.40
N ALA A 86 25.16 -19.25 -10.14
CA ALA A 86 24.67 -20.56 -10.64
C ALA A 86 23.91 -20.39 -11.95
N ARG A 87 24.62 -20.65 -13.05
CA ARG A 87 23.99 -20.97 -14.33
C ARG A 87 23.16 -22.24 -14.12
N VAL A 88 21.84 -22.10 -13.96
CA VAL A 88 20.95 -23.25 -14.10
C VAL A 88 21.02 -23.68 -15.56
N ARG A 89 21.85 -24.69 -15.85
CA ARG A 89 21.80 -25.40 -17.14
C ARG A 89 20.51 -26.20 -17.12
N VAL A 90 19.47 -25.67 -17.77
CA VAL A 90 18.22 -26.40 -17.93
C VAL A 90 18.39 -27.32 -19.12
N ASP A 91 18.67 -28.59 -18.86
CA ASP A 91 18.95 -29.60 -19.91
C ASP A 91 17.70 -30.00 -20.71
N SER A 92 16.49 -29.56 -20.35
CA SER A 92 15.24 -29.85 -21.06
C SER A 92 14.13 -28.83 -20.79
N MET A 93 13.23 -28.62 -21.76
CA MET A 93 12.02 -27.77 -21.62
C MET A 93 11.09 -28.25 -20.49
N SER A 94 11.08 -29.55 -20.18
CA SER A 94 10.27 -30.12 -19.09
C SER A 94 10.68 -29.59 -17.71
N ARG A 95 11.99 -29.46 -17.45
CA ARG A 95 12.51 -28.92 -16.18
C ARG A 95 12.18 -27.43 -15.99
N VAL A 96 12.08 -26.66 -17.09
CA VAL A 96 11.65 -25.26 -17.02
C VAL A 96 10.21 -25.18 -16.51
N ALA A 97 9.31 -25.98 -17.07
CA ALA A 97 7.90 -26.01 -16.68
C ALA A 97 7.71 -26.44 -15.21
N GLU A 98 8.48 -27.43 -14.74
CA GLU A 98 8.46 -27.86 -13.33
C GLU A 98 8.90 -26.74 -12.38
N ILE A 99 9.98 -26.02 -12.73
CA ILE A 99 10.48 -24.89 -11.92
C ILE A 99 9.46 -23.75 -11.87
N GLU A 100 8.82 -23.43 -13.00
CA GLU A 100 7.77 -22.42 -13.05
C GLU A 100 6.53 -22.82 -12.21
N GLY A 101 6.12 -24.09 -12.29
CA GLY A 101 5.04 -24.64 -11.47
C GLY A 101 5.33 -24.52 -9.98
N ALA A 102 6.53 -24.95 -9.54
CA ALA A 102 6.95 -24.86 -8.15
C ALA A 102 6.99 -23.40 -7.63
N LYS A 103 7.39 -22.45 -8.48
CA LYS A 103 7.37 -21.02 -8.13
C LYS A 103 5.96 -20.47 -7.94
N LYS A 104 5.03 -20.84 -8.83
CA LYS A 104 3.62 -20.45 -8.71
C LYS A 104 3.00 -21.02 -7.43
N GLU A 105 3.31 -22.27 -7.09
CA GLU A 105 2.80 -22.89 -5.87
C GLU A 105 3.32 -22.20 -4.61
N LYS A 106 4.64 -21.95 -4.54
CA LYS A 106 5.24 -21.19 -3.41
C LYS A 106 4.60 -19.82 -3.24
N MET A 107 4.25 -19.15 -4.35
CA MET A 107 3.57 -17.86 -4.31
C MET A 107 2.12 -18.00 -3.81
N ARG A 108 1.40 -19.02 -4.27
CA ARG A 108 0.04 -19.34 -3.80
C ARG A 108 0.03 -19.60 -2.29
N GLU A 109 0.94 -20.42 -1.78
CA GLU A 109 1.07 -20.68 -0.34
C GLU A 109 1.30 -19.41 0.47
N LYS A 110 2.10 -18.48 -0.06
CA LYS A 110 2.37 -17.19 0.58
C LYS A 110 1.13 -16.31 0.64
N VAL A 111 0.38 -16.22 -0.46
CA VAL A 111 -0.89 -15.49 -0.51
C VAL A 111 -1.90 -16.12 0.44
N GLN A 112 -2.00 -17.45 0.48
CA GLN A 112 -2.88 -18.16 1.40
C GLN A 112 -2.55 -17.88 2.88
N LYS A 113 -1.26 -17.79 3.24
CA LYS A 113 -0.87 -17.37 4.60
C LYS A 113 -1.36 -15.97 4.94
N ILE A 114 -1.37 -15.04 3.99
CA ILE A 114 -1.86 -13.68 4.18
C ILE A 114 -3.39 -13.68 4.31
N ILE A 115 -4.10 -14.42 3.45
CA ILE A 115 -5.55 -14.58 3.52
C ILE A 115 -5.97 -15.16 4.87
N ALA A 116 -5.24 -16.15 5.38
CA ALA A 116 -5.50 -16.79 6.66
C ALA A 116 -5.40 -15.83 7.87
N LEU A 117 -4.79 -14.66 7.70
CA LEU A 117 -4.75 -13.62 8.73
C LEU A 117 -6.12 -12.93 8.92
N GLY A 118 -7.07 -13.14 8.00
CA GLY A 118 -8.42 -12.56 8.08
C GLY A 118 -8.43 -11.05 7.83
N ILE A 119 -7.51 -10.57 7.00
CA ILE A 119 -7.44 -9.18 6.55
C ILE A 119 -8.36 -8.95 5.35
N ASN A 120 -8.76 -7.70 5.11
CA ASN A 120 -9.54 -7.33 3.93
C ASN A 120 -8.83 -6.26 3.07
N CYS A 121 -7.75 -5.65 3.56
CA CYS A 121 -6.94 -4.70 2.81
C CYS A 121 -5.45 -5.03 2.96
N PHE A 122 -4.75 -5.20 1.84
CA PHE A 122 -3.32 -5.48 1.79
C PHE A 122 -2.60 -4.34 1.07
N VAL A 123 -1.73 -3.65 1.81
CA VAL A 123 -0.91 -2.56 1.29
C VAL A 123 0.55 -3.01 1.28
N ASN A 124 1.17 -3.03 0.11
CA ASN A 124 2.55 -3.46 -0.05
C ASN A 124 3.42 -2.35 -0.65
N ARG A 125 4.64 -2.23 -0.13
CA ARG A 125 5.66 -1.34 -0.71
C ARG A 125 6.11 -1.79 -2.09
N GLN A 126 6.19 -3.11 -2.27
CA GLN A 126 6.68 -3.69 -3.51
C GLN A 126 5.54 -3.92 -4.49
N LEU A 127 5.88 -4.06 -5.76
CA LEU A 127 4.94 -4.44 -6.81
C LEU A 127 4.35 -5.82 -6.53
N ILE A 128 3.10 -6.00 -6.92
CA ILE A 128 2.33 -7.23 -6.85
C ILE A 128 1.88 -7.54 -8.27
N TYR A 129 2.44 -8.61 -8.84
CA TYR A 129 2.09 -9.03 -10.19
C TYR A 129 0.68 -9.64 -10.25
N ASN A 130 0.14 -9.76 -11.46
CA ASN A 130 -1.23 -10.19 -11.72
C ASN A 130 -1.62 -11.50 -11.00
N PHE A 131 -0.73 -12.50 -10.95
CA PHE A 131 -1.08 -13.80 -10.36
C PHE A 131 -1.41 -13.71 -8.85
N PRO A 132 -0.55 -13.15 -7.98
CA PRO A 132 -0.96 -12.86 -6.61
C PRO A 132 -2.15 -11.92 -6.48
N GLU A 133 -2.24 -10.89 -7.34
CA GLU A 133 -3.33 -9.92 -7.30
C GLU A 133 -4.69 -10.57 -7.56
N GLU A 134 -4.78 -11.44 -8.57
CA GLU A 134 -5.97 -12.25 -8.88
C GLU A 134 -6.37 -13.11 -7.67
N LEU A 135 -5.40 -13.76 -7.01
CA LEU A 135 -5.68 -14.58 -5.83
C LEU A 135 -6.22 -13.76 -4.64
N PHE A 136 -5.74 -12.52 -4.47
CA PHE A 136 -6.29 -11.62 -3.45
C PHE A 136 -7.69 -11.12 -3.83
N ALA A 137 -7.90 -10.79 -5.11
CA ALA A 137 -9.19 -10.36 -5.63
C ALA A 137 -10.26 -11.45 -5.45
N ASP A 138 -9.93 -12.71 -5.76
CA ASP A 138 -10.81 -13.87 -5.55
C ASP A 138 -11.16 -14.06 -4.07
N ALA A 139 -10.24 -13.71 -3.16
CA ALA A 139 -10.47 -13.74 -1.71
C ALA A 139 -11.20 -12.49 -1.19
N GLY A 140 -11.53 -11.52 -2.04
CA GLY A 140 -12.18 -10.26 -1.66
C GLY A 140 -11.27 -9.28 -0.90
N ILE A 141 -9.96 -9.40 -1.05
CA ILE A 141 -8.98 -8.52 -0.40
C ILE A 141 -8.63 -7.38 -1.35
N LEU A 142 -8.75 -6.13 -0.90
CA LEU A 142 -8.29 -4.96 -1.64
C LEU A 142 -6.77 -4.90 -1.59
N VAL A 143 -6.15 -4.77 -2.76
CA VAL A 143 -4.70 -4.68 -2.89
C VAL A 143 -4.27 -3.28 -3.33
N ILE A 144 -3.31 -2.71 -2.59
CA ILE A 144 -2.57 -1.52 -2.99
C ILE A 144 -1.10 -1.89 -3.10
N GLU A 145 -0.57 -1.84 -4.31
CA GLU A 145 0.83 -2.09 -4.58
C GLU A 145 1.65 -0.80 -4.72
N HIS A 146 2.98 -0.96 -4.65
CA HIS A 146 3.93 0.12 -4.90
C HIS A 146 3.63 1.38 -4.08
N ALA A 147 3.20 1.19 -2.82
CA ALA A 147 3.04 2.31 -1.90
C ALA A 147 4.40 2.88 -1.53
N ASP A 148 4.51 4.21 -1.54
CA ASP A 148 5.77 4.89 -1.27
C ASP A 148 6.16 4.72 0.21
N PHE A 149 7.45 4.86 0.54
CA PHE A 149 7.96 4.64 1.90
C PHE A 149 7.21 5.50 2.93
N ASP A 150 7.18 6.81 2.71
CA ASP A 150 6.46 7.77 3.55
C ASP A 150 4.97 7.45 3.62
N GLY A 151 4.39 6.95 2.52
CA GLY A 151 2.97 6.58 2.48
C GLY A 151 2.64 5.40 3.40
N ILE A 152 3.54 4.42 3.50
CA ILE A 152 3.40 3.25 4.37
C ILE A 152 3.63 3.63 5.83
N GLU A 153 4.65 4.44 6.13
CA GLU A 153 4.90 4.91 7.49
C GLU A 153 3.75 5.75 8.02
N HIS A 154 3.22 6.67 7.22
CA HIS A 154 2.09 7.50 7.63
C HIS A 154 0.81 6.66 7.78
N LEU A 155 0.59 5.69 6.89
CA LEU A 155 -0.54 4.77 7.02
C LEU A 155 -0.44 3.96 8.32
N ALA A 156 0.74 3.45 8.65
CA ALA A 156 1.00 2.76 9.91
C ALA A 156 0.73 3.67 11.12
N LEU A 157 1.17 4.93 11.09
CA LEU A 157 0.92 5.91 12.15
C LEU A 157 -0.58 6.21 12.33
N VAL A 158 -1.32 6.44 11.23
CA VAL A 158 -2.74 6.80 11.27
C VAL A 158 -3.61 5.60 11.67
N THR A 159 -3.25 4.39 11.23
CA THR A 159 -3.98 3.16 11.57
C THR A 159 -3.55 2.55 12.90
N GLY A 160 -2.42 3.00 13.47
CA GLY A 160 -1.76 2.37 14.62
C GLY A 160 -1.08 1.04 14.31
N GLY A 161 -1.03 0.62 13.05
CA GLY A 161 -0.48 -0.66 12.61
C GLY A 161 1.05 -0.71 12.57
N GLU A 162 1.61 -1.93 12.58
CA GLU A 162 3.04 -2.16 12.36
C GLU A 162 3.31 -2.63 10.92
N ILE A 163 4.47 -2.26 10.38
CA ILE A 163 4.89 -2.68 9.04
C ILE A 163 5.46 -4.11 9.12
N ALA A 164 4.73 -5.06 8.54
CA ALA A 164 5.13 -6.46 8.52
C ALA A 164 6.27 -6.69 7.51
N SER A 165 7.42 -7.16 8.01
CA SER A 165 8.56 -7.60 7.18
C SER A 165 8.62 -9.11 7.01
N THR A 166 7.98 -9.88 7.91
CA THR A 166 7.85 -11.33 7.81
C THR A 166 6.44 -11.76 8.20
N PHE A 167 5.94 -12.84 7.60
CA PHE A 167 4.60 -13.39 7.86
C PHE A 167 4.60 -14.43 9.00
N ALA A 168 5.68 -14.51 9.78
CA ALA A 168 5.92 -15.58 10.75
C ALA A 168 5.53 -15.21 12.19
N SER A 169 5.31 -13.94 12.50
CA SER A 169 5.10 -13.49 13.87
C SER A 169 4.08 -12.36 13.97
N SER A 170 3.03 -12.62 14.77
CA SER A 170 2.16 -11.67 15.48
C SER A 170 1.49 -10.57 14.67
N LEU A 171 0.21 -10.79 14.34
CA LEU A 171 -0.73 -9.70 14.12
C LEU A 171 -1.19 -9.17 15.48
N ARG A 172 -1.00 -7.87 15.73
CA ARG A 172 -1.89 -7.14 16.64
C ARG A 172 -3.17 -6.83 15.85
N LYS A 173 -4.30 -7.25 16.42
CA LYS A 173 -5.64 -6.94 15.89
C LYS A 173 -5.90 -5.45 16.01
N PHE A 174 -6.46 -4.86 14.95
CA PHE A 174 -7.27 -3.66 15.02
C PHE A 174 -8.68 -4.05 14.55
#